data_AF-A0A5J5SRB5-F1
#
_entry.id   AF-A0A5J5SRB5-F1
#
_cell.length_a   1.000
_cell.length_b   1.000
_cell.length_c   1.000
_cell.angle_alpha   90.00
_cell.angle_beta   90.00
_cell.angle_gamma   90.00
#
_symmetry.space_group_name_H-M   'P 1'
#
loop_
_entity.id
_entity.type
_entity.pdbx_description
1 polymer ?
#
loop_
_entity_poly.entity_id
_entity_poly.type
_entity_poly.pdbx_seq_one_letter_code
_entity_poly.pdbx_strand_id
1 'polypeptide(L)'
;MSRKRTRSSNTTLENTILIDEEVKERFASIFKHQPMMPEKDFNLKSNDLMVVPTPIRKKINALKWERFCDARSLLDDELVREFYASLTTQDATEVIVRKKNVPLTSKSINDLFNLPDVEEDEYYSMMNNINRDFLQQVLDVVTNLGSQWIIRKYRSHSCPREHLKLVAKVWFILTHSSTISMERMLLLYAILTEKSINVGKIILKDTNDCAKNKEGSAYFLSLITSLHFT
;
A
#
# COMPACT_ATOMS: atom_id res chain seq x y z
N MET A 1 -54.05 26.57 -38.70
CA MET A 1 -53.25 27.14 -37.59
C MET A 1 -53.70 26.52 -36.28
N SER A 2 -52.85 25.76 -35.57
CA SER A 2 -52.69 25.84 -34.10
C SER A 2 -51.82 24.71 -33.54
N ARG A 3 -50.63 25.14 -33.10
CA ARG A 3 -49.90 24.77 -31.88
C ARG A 3 -49.62 23.29 -31.61
N LYS A 4 -48.44 22.85 -32.07
CA LYS A 4 -47.63 21.81 -31.44
C LYS A 4 -47.26 22.26 -30.00
N ARG A 5 -47.56 21.42 -29.00
CA ARG A 5 -47.04 21.53 -27.63
C ARG A 5 -45.72 20.78 -27.56
N THR A 6 -44.68 21.45 -27.05
CA THR A 6 -43.35 20.88 -26.80
C THR A 6 -43.12 20.76 -25.30
N ARG A 7 -42.50 19.63 -24.90
CA ARG A 7 -41.68 19.36 -23.71
C ARG A 7 -42.27 19.52 -22.31
N SER A 8 -42.15 18.47 -21.50
CA SER A 8 -41.10 18.44 -20.46
C SER A 8 -40.95 17.01 -19.92
N SER A 9 -40.00 16.26 -20.47
CA SER A 9 -39.42 15.12 -19.75
C SER A 9 -38.35 15.69 -18.82
N ASN A 10 -38.65 15.69 -17.52
CA ASN A 10 -37.67 15.94 -16.48
C ASN A 10 -36.72 14.75 -16.43
N THR A 11 -35.62 14.81 -17.18
CA THR A 11 -34.45 13.98 -16.88
C THR A 11 -33.74 14.62 -15.70
N THR A 12 -33.92 14.03 -14.53
CA THR A 12 -33.00 14.15 -13.41
C THR A 12 -31.63 13.74 -13.95
N LEU A 13 -30.76 14.72 -14.17
CA LEU A 13 -29.37 14.50 -14.50
C LEU A 13 -28.71 14.02 -13.21
N GLU A 14 -28.75 12.72 -12.95
CA GLU A 14 -27.75 12.12 -12.09
C GLU A 14 -26.41 12.46 -12.72
N ASN A 15 -25.56 13.16 -11.97
CA ASN A 15 -24.19 13.49 -12.35
C ASN A 15 -23.38 12.20 -12.43
N THR A 16 -23.57 11.42 -13.48
CA THR A 16 -22.64 10.37 -13.87
C THR A 16 -21.41 11.10 -14.36
N ILE A 17 -20.40 11.24 -13.49
CA ILE A 17 -19.07 11.71 -13.88
C ILE A 17 -18.54 10.63 -14.82
N LEU A 18 -18.74 10.83 -16.12
CA LEU A 18 -18.16 9.98 -17.16
C LEU A 18 -16.64 10.08 -17.03
N ILE A 19 -15.98 9.02 -16.56
CA ILE A 19 -14.53 8.89 -16.72
C ILE A 19 -14.23 8.96 -18.22
N ASP A 20 -13.23 9.75 -18.55
CA ASP A 20 -12.67 9.85 -19.89
C ASP A 20 -12.27 8.44 -20.40
N GLU A 21 -12.67 8.10 -21.62
CA GLU A 21 -12.28 6.81 -22.23
C GLU A 21 -10.76 6.68 -22.36
N GLU A 22 -10.03 7.80 -22.54
CA GLU A 22 -8.57 7.81 -22.55
C GLU A 22 -7.98 7.32 -21.21
N VAL A 23 -8.59 7.71 -20.09
CA VAL A 23 -8.17 7.31 -18.74
C VAL A 23 -8.39 5.81 -18.53
N LYS A 24 -9.50 5.26 -19.04
CA LYS A 24 -9.79 3.82 -18.97
C LYS A 24 -8.80 3.02 -19.82
N GLU A 25 -8.53 3.46 -21.05
CA GLU A 25 -7.55 2.82 -21.93
C GLU A 25 -6.15 2.84 -21.33
N ARG A 26 -5.76 3.96 -20.72
CA ARG A 26 -4.47 4.10 -20.05
C ARG A 26 -4.33 3.16 -18.86
N PHE A 27 -5.34 3.11 -17.98
CA PHE A 27 -5.33 2.16 -16.88
C PHE A 27 -5.22 0.71 -17.37
N ALA A 28 -5.99 0.34 -18.39
CA ALA A 28 -5.93 -1.00 -19.00
C ALA A 28 -4.57 -1.30 -19.64
N SER A 29 -3.89 -0.29 -20.20
CA SER A 29 -2.54 -0.39 -20.75
C SER A 29 -1.47 -0.58 -19.67
N ILE A 30 -1.66 0.03 -18.49
CA ILE A 30 -0.78 -0.13 -17.33
C ILE A 30 -0.97 -1.51 -16.71
N PHE A 31 -2.20 -1.90 -16.36
CA PHE A 31 -2.47 -3.11 -15.57
C PHE A 31 -3.03 -4.26 -16.42
N LYS A 32 -2.53 -4.48 -17.65
CA LYS A 32 -3.08 -5.45 -18.63
C LYS A 32 -3.55 -6.77 -18.01
N HIS A 33 -4.85 -6.89 -17.74
CA HIS A 33 -5.53 -8.03 -17.10
C HIS A 33 -5.12 -8.35 -15.64
N GLN A 34 -4.36 -7.49 -14.98
CA GLN A 34 -3.95 -7.66 -13.59
C GLN A 34 -5.06 -7.19 -12.62
N PRO A 35 -5.30 -7.92 -11.52
CA PRO A 35 -6.31 -7.54 -10.55
C PRO A 35 -5.87 -6.32 -9.73
N MET A 36 -6.85 -5.51 -9.31
CA MET A 36 -6.68 -4.60 -8.18
C MET A 36 -6.62 -5.45 -6.91
N MET A 37 -5.57 -5.28 -6.11
CA MET A 37 -5.38 -6.04 -4.87
C MET A 37 -5.76 -5.16 -3.67
N PRO A 38 -6.92 -5.42 -3.02
CA PRO A 38 -7.29 -4.67 -1.83
C PRO A 38 -6.29 -4.94 -0.70
N GLU A 39 -6.10 -3.90 0.12
CA GLU A 39 -5.26 -3.95 1.31
C GLU A 39 -5.75 -5.03 2.28
N LYS A 40 -4.84 -5.57 3.08
CA LYS A 40 -5.15 -6.57 4.10
C LYS A 40 -5.08 -5.90 5.47
N ASP A 41 -6.21 -5.91 6.18
CA ASP A 41 -6.33 -5.21 7.46
C ASP A 41 -6.30 -6.15 8.67
N PHE A 42 -6.01 -5.56 9.83
CA PHE A 42 -6.28 -6.19 11.11
C PHE A 42 -7.61 -5.67 11.65
N ASN A 43 -8.59 -6.54 11.90
CA ASN A 43 -9.83 -6.10 12.54
C ASN A 43 -9.58 -5.81 14.04
N LEU A 44 -9.27 -4.56 14.39
CA LEU A 44 -8.91 -4.16 15.77
C LEU A 44 -10.13 -3.95 16.69
N LYS A 45 -11.34 -3.87 16.14
CA LYS A 45 -12.59 -3.41 16.82
C LYS A 45 -13.63 -4.51 17.06
N SER A 46 -13.37 -5.76 16.68
CA SER A 46 -14.31 -6.87 16.91
C SER A 46 -14.37 -7.26 18.40
N ASN A 47 -15.57 -7.20 18.99
CA ASN A 47 -15.87 -7.83 20.29
C ASN A 47 -16.11 -9.35 20.18
N ASP A 48 -16.17 -9.90 18.96
CA ASP A 48 -16.28 -11.34 18.72
C ASP A 48 -14.90 -11.97 18.48
N LEU A 49 -14.52 -12.86 19.41
CA LEU A 49 -13.56 -13.99 19.39
C LEU A 49 -12.18 -13.89 18.67
N MET A 50 -11.84 -12.83 17.95
CA MET A 50 -10.51 -12.62 17.35
C MET A 50 -9.87 -11.35 17.90
N VAL A 51 -9.65 -11.33 19.21
CA VAL A 51 -8.81 -10.29 19.83
C VAL A 51 -7.42 -10.40 19.19
N VAL A 52 -6.96 -9.32 18.54
CA VAL A 52 -5.58 -9.25 18.04
C VAL A 52 -4.64 -9.63 19.19
N PRO A 53 -3.81 -10.70 19.02
CA PRO A 53 -2.99 -11.21 20.11
C PRO A 53 -2.14 -10.11 20.74
N THR A 54 -2.02 -10.14 22.07
CA THR A 54 -1.30 -9.12 22.85
C THR A 54 0.09 -8.76 22.28
N PRO A 55 0.91 -9.72 21.80
CA PRO A 55 2.20 -9.38 21.18
C PRO A 55 2.09 -8.50 19.94
N ILE A 56 1.06 -8.70 19.10
CA ILE A 56 0.83 -7.90 17.90
C ILE A 56 0.35 -6.51 18.29
N ARG A 57 -0.62 -6.42 19.22
CA ARG A 57 -1.12 -5.13 19.74
C ARG A 57 0.01 -4.28 20.35
N LYS A 58 0.93 -4.89 21.09
CA LYS A 58 2.10 -4.20 21.65
C LYS A 58 2.95 -3.56 20.55
N LYS A 59 3.20 -4.27 19.44
CA LYS A 59 3.95 -3.73 18.29
C LYS A 59 3.18 -2.63 17.55
N ILE A 60 1.87 -2.80 17.33
CA ILE A 60 1.02 -1.75 16.74
C ILE A 60 1.17 -0.45 17.56
N ASN A 61 1.03 -0.53 18.88
CA ASN A 61 1.14 0.63 19.75
C ASN A 61 2.56 1.21 19.78
N ALA A 62 3.60 0.37 19.82
CA ALA A 62 4.99 0.82 19.82
C ALA A 62 5.35 1.58 18.53
N LEU A 63 4.81 1.15 17.39
CA LEU A 63 5.01 1.77 16.09
C LEU A 63 4.01 2.92 15.80
N LYS A 64 3.02 3.14 16.68
CA LYS A 64 1.90 4.09 16.50
C LYS A 64 1.04 3.79 15.26
N TRP A 65 0.81 2.51 14.98
CA TRP A 65 0.12 2.03 13.78
C TRP A 65 -1.37 1.75 14.01
N GLU A 66 -1.97 2.25 15.09
CA GLU A 66 -3.35 1.94 15.46
C GLU A 66 -4.33 2.28 14.33
N ARG A 67 -4.22 3.49 13.77
CA ARG A 67 -5.10 3.93 12.66
C ARG A 67 -4.71 3.30 11.33
N PHE A 68 -3.42 3.03 11.11
CA PHE A 68 -2.93 2.36 9.92
C PHE A 68 -3.45 0.91 9.82
N CYS A 69 -3.47 0.18 10.93
CA CYS A 69 -3.95 -1.20 10.98
C CYS A 69 -5.47 -1.34 11.11
N ASP A 70 -6.20 -0.28 11.50
CA ASP A 70 -7.67 -0.25 11.67
C ASP A 70 -8.42 0.31 10.44
N ALA A 71 -7.72 0.56 9.34
CA ALA A 71 -8.24 1.32 8.21
C ALA A 71 -9.30 0.54 7.40
N ARG A 72 -10.54 0.53 7.90
CA ARG A 72 -11.73 0.25 7.09
C ARG A 72 -12.02 1.46 6.22
N SER A 73 -11.41 1.55 5.05
CA SER A 73 -11.78 2.59 4.10
C SER A 73 -12.86 2.09 3.13
N LEU A 74 -13.65 3.04 2.65
CA LEU A 74 -14.53 2.83 1.52
C LEU A 74 -13.66 2.72 0.27
N LEU A 75 -13.88 1.68 -0.52
CA LEU A 75 -13.22 1.46 -1.79
C LEU A 75 -14.05 2.09 -2.91
N ASP A 76 -13.50 3.07 -3.62
CA ASP A 76 -14.05 3.59 -4.88
C ASP A 76 -13.13 3.15 -6.03
N ASP A 77 -13.44 2.01 -6.64
CA ASP A 77 -12.65 1.42 -7.71
C ASP A 77 -12.46 2.37 -8.91
N GLU A 78 -13.46 3.22 -9.16
CA GLU A 78 -13.47 4.15 -10.29
C GLU A 78 -12.43 5.25 -10.08
N LEU A 79 -12.43 5.82 -8.88
CA LEU A 79 -11.48 6.84 -8.43
C LEU A 79 -10.05 6.31 -8.44
N VAL A 80 -9.84 5.07 -7.98
CA VAL A 80 -8.51 4.45 -7.97
C VAL A 80 -7.96 4.24 -9.38
N ARG A 81 -8.82 3.85 -10.33
CA ARG A 81 -8.43 3.70 -11.74
C ARG A 81 -8.03 5.03 -12.35
N GLU A 82 -8.84 6.07 -12.12
CA GLU A 82 -8.54 7.42 -12.59
C GLU A 82 -7.23 7.94 -11.99
N PHE A 83 -7.02 7.75 -10.68
CA PHE A 83 -5.78 8.12 -10.00
C PHE A 83 -4.54 7.51 -10.66
N TYR A 84 -4.52 6.18 -10.83
CA TYR A 84 -3.35 5.52 -11.42
C TYR A 84 -3.13 5.86 -12.89
N ALA A 85 -4.20 6.09 -13.66
CA ALA A 85 -4.08 6.56 -15.03
C ALA A 85 -3.54 8.00 -15.11
N SER A 86 -3.91 8.86 -14.15
CA SER A 86 -3.44 10.25 -14.05
C SER A 86 -2.04 10.39 -13.44
N LEU A 87 -1.50 9.35 -12.79
CA LEU A 87 -0.15 9.35 -12.23
C LEU A 87 0.91 9.17 -13.33
N THR A 88 1.30 10.29 -13.94
CA THR A 88 2.14 10.31 -15.14
C THR A 88 3.63 10.51 -14.88
N THR A 89 3.99 11.12 -13.74
CA THR A 89 5.36 11.49 -13.38
C THR A 89 5.74 10.87 -12.03
N GLN A 90 7.01 10.48 -11.87
CA GLN A 90 7.50 9.83 -10.65
C GLN A 90 7.57 10.76 -9.45
N ASP A 91 7.73 12.06 -9.72
CA ASP A 91 7.93 13.09 -8.70
C ASP A 91 6.63 13.85 -8.44
N ALA A 92 5.50 13.31 -8.92
CA ALA A 92 4.18 13.89 -8.71
C ALA A 92 3.89 13.98 -7.22
N THR A 93 3.77 15.20 -6.70
CA THR A 93 3.32 15.46 -5.32
C THR A 93 1.81 15.54 -5.22
N GLU A 94 1.12 15.60 -6.35
CA GLU A 94 -0.33 15.61 -6.47
C GLU A 94 -0.79 14.91 -7.75
N VAL A 95 -1.99 14.34 -7.73
CA VAL A 95 -2.64 13.69 -8.87
C VAL A 95 -4.03 14.27 -9.04
N ILE A 96 -4.36 14.69 -10.27
CA ILE A 96 -5.70 15.24 -10.56
C ILE A 96 -6.67 14.09 -10.80
N VAL A 97 -7.71 14.02 -9.97
CA VAL A 97 -8.80 13.04 -10.04
C VAL A 97 -10.11 13.77 -9.85
N ARG A 98 -11.09 13.60 -10.74
CA ARG A 98 -12.39 14.29 -10.72
C ARG A 98 -12.25 15.82 -10.56
N LYS A 99 -11.23 16.41 -11.19
CA LYS A 99 -10.86 17.84 -11.11
C LYS A 99 -10.41 18.31 -9.72
N LYS A 100 -10.10 17.40 -8.80
CA LYS A 100 -9.50 17.67 -7.49
C LYS A 100 -8.02 17.26 -7.50
N ASN A 101 -7.17 18.07 -6.88
CA ASN A 101 -5.77 17.69 -6.61
C ASN A 101 -5.73 16.77 -5.38
N VAL A 102 -5.33 15.52 -5.59
CA VAL A 102 -5.14 14.52 -4.55
C VAL A 102 -3.67 14.54 -4.13
N PRO A 103 -3.32 14.88 -2.87
CA PRO A 103 -1.94 14.97 -2.44
C PRO A 103 -1.29 13.58 -2.33
N LEU A 104 -0.18 13.38 -3.04
CA LEU A 104 0.61 12.15 -3.06
C LEU A 104 2.04 12.44 -2.57
N THR A 105 2.21 12.48 -1.25
CA THR A 105 3.53 12.66 -0.60
C THR A 105 3.64 11.71 0.58
N SER A 106 4.86 11.42 1.06
CA SER A 106 5.05 10.62 2.28
C SER A 106 4.32 11.27 3.46
N LYS A 107 4.39 12.60 3.55
CA LYS A 107 3.72 13.39 4.57
C LYS A 107 2.20 13.26 4.50
N SER A 108 1.56 13.44 3.34
CA SER A 108 0.09 13.32 3.23
C SER A 108 -0.40 11.91 3.59
N ILE A 109 0.37 10.88 3.25
CA ILE A 109 0.10 9.49 3.67
C ILE A 109 0.27 9.33 5.18
N ASN A 110 1.37 9.83 5.76
CA ASN A 110 1.61 9.74 7.20
C ASN A 110 0.53 10.50 8.00
N ASP A 111 0.17 11.70 7.58
CA ASP A 111 -0.88 12.52 8.19
C ASP A 111 -2.25 11.81 8.15
N LEU A 112 -2.59 11.17 7.01
CA LEU A 112 -3.82 10.40 6.85
C LEU A 112 -3.95 9.31 7.93
N PHE A 113 -2.87 8.64 8.29
CA PHE A 113 -2.86 7.56 9.29
C PHE A 113 -2.32 7.99 10.65
N ASN A 114 -2.01 9.27 10.87
CA ASN A 114 -1.38 9.79 12.08
C ASN A 114 -0.06 9.06 12.43
N LEU A 115 0.78 8.83 11.43
CA LEU A 115 2.05 8.12 11.54
C LEU A 115 3.22 9.09 11.75
N PRO A 116 4.33 8.65 12.38
CA PRO A 116 5.55 9.45 12.45
C PRO A 116 6.14 9.72 11.06
N ASP A 117 6.37 11.00 10.75
CA ASP A 117 7.08 11.42 9.54
C ASP A 117 8.56 11.68 9.87
N VAL A 118 9.33 10.61 9.97
CA VAL A 118 10.77 10.67 10.22
C VAL A 118 11.51 10.62 8.89
N GLU A 119 12.26 11.66 8.56
CA GLU A 119 13.00 11.74 7.29
C GLU A 119 14.07 10.64 7.18
N GLU A 120 14.89 10.49 8.22
CA GLU A 120 15.91 9.45 8.32
C GLU A 120 15.48 8.42 9.36
N ASP A 121 14.61 7.50 8.95
CA ASP A 121 14.19 6.40 9.81
C ASP A 121 15.27 5.29 9.89
N GLU A 122 15.13 4.42 10.87
CA GLU A 122 16.05 3.30 11.03
C GLU A 122 15.91 2.28 9.89
N TYR A 123 14.73 2.14 9.28
CA TYR A 123 14.51 1.22 8.16
C TYR A 123 15.35 1.56 6.93
N TYR A 124 15.30 2.79 6.42
CA TYR A 124 16.12 3.21 5.28
C TYR A 124 17.60 3.26 5.65
N SER A 125 17.95 3.63 6.88
CA SER A 125 19.32 3.54 7.37
C SER A 125 19.86 2.10 7.29
N MET A 126 19.08 1.10 7.71
CA MET A 126 19.42 -0.32 7.58
C MET A 126 19.52 -0.75 6.11
N MET A 127 18.65 -0.25 5.24
CA MET A 127 18.64 -0.56 3.81
C MET A 127 19.92 -0.06 3.10
N ASN A 128 20.48 1.06 3.56
CA ASN A 128 21.69 1.66 2.99
C ASN A 128 22.99 1.05 3.53
N ASN A 129 22.95 0.38 4.70
CA ASN A 129 24.13 -0.12 5.40
C ASN A 129 24.16 -1.67 5.48
N ILE A 130 23.78 -2.33 4.39
CA ILE A 130 23.67 -3.80 4.35
C ILE A 130 25.05 -4.45 4.28
N ASN A 131 25.32 -5.35 5.23
CA ASN A 131 26.47 -6.25 5.20
C ASN A 131 26.05 -7.69 5.53
N ARG A 132 26.98 -8.64 5.35
CA ARG A 132 26.68 -10.08 5.50
C ARG A 132 26.23 -10.46 6.92
N ASP A 133 26.88 -9.91 7.94
CA ASP A 133 26.60 -10.24 9.34
C ASP A 133 25.22 -9.70 9.74
N PHE A 134 24.89 -8.50 9.28
CA PHE A 134 23.57 -7.90 9.46
C PHE A 134 22.48 -8.70 8.74
N LEU A 135 22.71 -9.16 7.51
CA LEU A 135 21.76 -10.02 6.81
C LEU A 135 21.53 -11.35 7.53
N GLN A 136 22.56 -11.91 8.17
CA GLN A 136 22.40 -13.11 8.99
C GLN A 136 21.55 -12.82 10.24
N GLN A 137 21.81 -11.70 10.93
CA GLN A 137 21.00 -11.26 12.08
C GLN A 137 19.52 -11.09 11.71
N VAL A 138 19.24 -10.45 10.56
CA VAL A 138 17.88 -10.27 10.03
C VAL A 138 17.20 -11.63 9.82
N LEU A 139 17.91 -12.58 9.21
CA LEU A 139 17.41 -13.92 8.99
C LEU A 139 17.08 -14.62 10.32
N ASP A 140 17.99 -14.60 11.28
CA ASP A 140 17.85 -15.27 12.58
C ASP A 140 16.67 -14.72 13.41
N VAL A 141 16.40 -13.41 13.30
CA VAL A 141 15.26 -12.78 13.97
C VAL A 141 13.94 -13.14 13.28
N VAL A 142 13.89 -13.10 11.96
CA VAL A 142 12.64 -13.19 11.18
C VAL A 142 12.22 -14.66 10.92
N THR A 143 13.16 -15.60 10.88
CA THR A 143 12.94 -16.99 10.48
C THR A 143 13.26 -18.01 11.58
N ASN A 144 12.82 -19.25 11.39
CA ASN A 144 13.14 -20.37 12.27
C ASN A 144 14.64 -20.71 12.17
N LEU A 145 15.19 -21.29 13.24
CA LEU A 145 16.60 -21.67 13.31
C LEU A 145 17.00 -22.59 12.13
N GLY A 146 18.18 -22.35 11.55
CA GLY A 146 18.71 -23.15 10.44
C GLY A 146 18.25 -22.69 9.05
N SER A 147 17.43 -21.65 8.96
CA SER A 147 17.05 -21.04 7.68
C SER A 147 18.27 -20.43 6.98
N GLN A 148 18.25 -20.42 5.65
CA GLN A 148 19.33 -19.87 4.82
C GLN A 148 18.76 -18.92 3.75
N TRP A 149 19.57 -17.94 3.37
CA TRP A 149 19.28 -17.09 2.23
C TRP A 149 19.40 -17.87 0.93
N ILE A 150 18.39 -17.75 0.07
CA ILE A 150 18.47 -18.16 -1.33
C ILE A 150 19.07 -17.00 -2.11
N ILE A 151 20.32 -17.18 -2.55
CA ILE A 151 21.05 -16.23 -3.38
C ILE A 151 20.75 -16.54 -4.83
N ARG A 152 20.07 -15.63 -5.53
CA ARG A 152 19.80 -15.73 -6.96
C ARG A 152 20.81 -14.91 -7.78
N LYS A 153 20.70 -14.97 -9.11
CA LYS A 153 21.50 -14.15 -10.03
C LYS A 153 21.43 -12.68 -9.61
N TYR A 154 22.55 -11.96 -9.76
CA TYR A 154 22.72 -10.56 -9.35
C TYR A 154 22.64 -10.30 -7.84
N ARG A 155 23.00 -11.28 -6.99
CA ARG A 155 23.01 -11.15 -5.52
C ARG A 155 21.65 -10.76 -4.91
N SER A 156 20.56 -11.09 -5.58
CA SER A 156 19.24 -10.97 -4.96
C SER A 156 19.09 -12.04 -3.88
N HIS A 157 18.82 -11.60 -2.65
CA HIS A 157 18.61 -12.47 -1.50
C HIS A 157 17.11 -12.66 -1.29
N SER A 158 16.71 -13.91 -1.08
CA SER A 158 15.31 -14.25 -0.79
C SER A 158 15.21 -15.36 0.24
N CYS A 159 14.05 -15.44 0.91
CA CYS A 159 13.76 -16.53 1.84
C CYS A 159 12.36 -17.10 1.56
N PRO A 160 12.17 -18.43 1.62
CA PRO A 160 10.85 -19.03 1.54
C PRO A 160 9.95 -18.62 2.72
N ARG A 161 8.67 -18.41 2.45
CA ARG A 161 7.69 -17.93 3.45
C ARG A 161 7.48 -18.95 4.56
N GLU A 162 7.60 -20.25 4.27
CA GLU A 162 7.46 -21.35 5.22
C GLU A 162 8.46 -21.24 6.37
N HIS A 163 9.64 -20.67 6.13
CA HIS A 163 10.71 -20.49 7.11
C HIS A 163 10.46 -19.34 8.08
N LEU A 164 9.53 -18.42 7.79
CA LEU A 164 9.18 -17.35 8.71
C LEU A 164 8.69 -17.89 10.06
N LYS A 165 9.09 -17.22 11.15
CA LYS A 165 8.45 -17.39 12.45
C LYS A 165 6.97 -17.01 12.37
N LEU A 166 6.14 -17.61 13.21
CA LEU A 166 4.70 -17.33 13.23
C LEU A 166 4.39 -15.83 13.38
N VAL A 167 5.10 -15.13 14.26
CA VAL A 167 4.92 -13.68 14.44
C VAL A 167 5.26 -12.89 13.17
N ALA A 168 6.31 -13.29 12.44
CA ALA A 168 6.68 -12.66 11.17
C ALA A 168 5.64 -12.94 10.08
N LYS A 169 5.06 -14.15 10.05
CA LYS A 169 3.97 -14.50 9.11
C LYS A 169 2.73 -13.64 9.28
N VAL A 170 2.43 -13.21 10.51
CA VAL A 170 1.31 -12.30 10.78
C VAL A 170 1.58 -10.94 10.16
N TRP A 171 2.78 -10.38 10.32
CA TRP A 171 3.12 -9.09 9.71
C TRP A 171 3.31 -9.17 8.19
N PHE A 172 3.70 -10.34 7.69
CA PHE A 172 3.84 -10.59 6.26
C PHE A 172 2.50 -10.50 5.50
N ILE A 173 1.35 -10.54 6.18
CA ILE A 173 0.05 -10.31 5.52
C ILE A 173 -0.02 -8.93 4.87
N LEU A 174 0.76 -7.96 5.35
CA LEU A 174 0.92 -6.64 4.75
C LEU A 174 1.65 -6.69 3.39
N THR A 175 2.02 -7.87 2.91
CA THR A 175 2.72 -8.07 1.64
C THR A 175 1.95 -9.04 0.75
N HIS A 176 1.95 -8.77 -0.56
CA HIS A 176 1.21 -9.54 -1.58
C HIS A 176 2.07 -10.62 -2.29
N SER A 177 3.20 -11.05 -1.70
CA SER A 177 4.14 -11.97 -2.37
C SER A 177 4.15 -13.38 -1.76
N SER A 178 4.47 -14.40 -2.57
CA SER A 178 4.74 -15.77 -2.11
C SER A 178 6.20 -15.98 -1.68
N THR A 179 7.13 -15.15 -2.18
CA THR A 179 8.57 -15.19 -1.84
C THR A 179 8.99 -13.87 -1.19
N ILE A 180 9.86 -13.95 -0.19
CA ILE A 180 10.24 -12.77 0.60
C ILE A 180 11.56 -12.25 0.08
N SER A 181 11.53 -11.05 -0.50
CA SER A 181 12.76 -10.35 -0.91
C SER A 181 13.50 -9.82 0.32
N MET A 182 14.76 -9.43 0.12
CA MET A 182 15.58 -8.79 1.15
C MET A 182 14.92 -7.53 1.74
N GLU A 183 14.34 -6.68 0.90
CA GLU A 183 13.62 -5.45 1.31
C GLU A 183 12.49 -5.78 2.28
N ARG A 184 11.72 -6.84 1.97
CA ARG A 184 10.59 -7.27 2.79
C ARG A 184 11.06 -7.95 4.08
N MET A 185 12.17 -8.69 4.04
CA MET A 185 12.81 -9.24 5.25
C MET A 185 13.30 -8.14 6.19
N LEU A 186 13.90 -7.08 5.66
CA LEU A 186 14.32 -5.91 6.43
C LEU A 186 13.13 -5.16 7.03
N LEU A 187 12.03 -5.04 6.29
CA LEU A 187 10.79 -4.44 6.81
C LEU A 187 10.22 -5.28 7.96
N LEU A 188 10.16 -6.61 7.81
CA LEU A 188 9.75 -7.50 8.90
C LEU A 188 10.66 -7.38 10.11
N TYR A 189 11.98 -7.33 9.89
CA TYR A 189 12.94 -7.13 10.97
C TYR A 189 12.69 -5.81 11.71
N ALA A 190 12.49 -4.70 10.99
CA ALA A 190 12.19 -3.40 11.56
C ALA A 190 10.93 -3.45 12.45
N ILE A 191 9.86 -4.09 11.96
CA ILE A 191 8.61 -4.27 12.72
C ILE A 191 8.84 -5.10 13.98
N LEU A 192 9.52 -6.25 13.84
CA LEU A 192 9.74 -7.17 14.96
C LEU A 192 10.67 -6.60 16.04
N THR A 193 11.55 -5.69 15.65
CA THR A 193 12.52 -5.03 16.55
C THR A 193 12.13 -3.60 16.93
N GLU A 194 10.90 -3.16 16.60
CA GLU A 194 10.36 -1.84 16.94
C GLU A 194 11.23 -0.67 16.43
N LYS A 195 11.85 -0.87 15.27
CA LYS A 195 12.60 0.19 14.59
C LYS A 195 11.66 1.20 13.98
N SER A 196 12.09 2.45 13.95
CA SER A 196 11.35 3.52 13.26
C SER A 196 11.22 3.22 11.76
N ILE A 197 9.99 3.40 11.25
CA ILE A 197 9.62 3.16 9.86
C ILE A 197 8.75 4.32 9.39
N ASN A 198 9.16 5.01 8.33
CA ASN A 198 8.37 5.97 7.59
C ASN A 198 7.51 5.21 6.57
N VAL A 199 6.33 4.81 7.01
CA VAL A 199 5.37 4.04 6.20
C VAL A 199 4.95 4.82 4.96
N GLY A 200 4.76 6.14 5.07
CA GLY A 200 4.42 7.02 3.95
C GLY A 200 5.44 6.97 2.83
N LYS A 201 6.75 6.92 3.14
CA LYS A 201 7.81 6.76 2.12
C LYS A 201 7.75 5.40 1.42
N ILE A 202 7.50 4.33 2.16
CA ILE A 202 7.37 2.97 1.59
C ILE A 202 6.17 2.91 0.65
N ILE A 203 5.00 3.40 1.08
CA ILE A 203 3.77 3.39 0.29
C ILE A 203 3.89 4.28 -0.95
N LEU A 204 4.48 5.47 -0.81
CA LEU A 204 4.70 6.38 -1.93
C LEU A 204 5.56 5.71 -3.00
N LYS A 205 6.67 5.10 -2.58
CA LYS A 205 7.56 4.35 -3.48
C LYS A 205 6.82 3.21 -4.16
N ASP A 206 6.14 2.35 -3.40
CA ASP A 206 5.41 1.20 -3.96
C ASP A 206 4.30 1.67 -4.92
N THR A 207 3.57 2.75 -4.62
CA THR A 207 2.56 3.36 -5.51
C THR A 207 3.16 3.81 -6.84
N ASN A 208 4.28 4.52 -6.81
CA ASN A 208 4.99 4.98 -8.00
C ASN A 208 5.56 3.81 -8.82
N ASP A 209 6.12 2.79 -8.16
CA ASP A 209 6.64 1.59 -8.81
C ASP A 209 5.52 0.81 -9.53
N CYS A 210 4.31 0.79 -8.96
CA CYS A 210 3.14 0.14 -9.57
C CYS A 210 2.62 0.89 -10.80
N ALA A 211 2.58 2.22 -10.76
CA ALA A 211 2.20 3.02 -11.93
C ALA A 211 3.17 2.83 -13.11
N LYS A 212 4.43 2.50 -12.81
CA LYS A 212 5.48 2.24 -13.82
C LYS A 212 5.42 0.82 -14.37
N ASN A 213 5.22 -0.17 -13.50
CA ASN A 213 5.36 -1.57 -13.85
C ASN A 213 4.09 -2.12 -14.52
N LYS A 214 4.16 -2.36 -15.83
CA LYS A 214 3.04 -2.90 -16.62
C LYS A 214 2.65 -4.34 -16.30
N GLU A 215 3.41 -5.01 -15.44
CA GLU A 215 3.21 -6.40 -15.02
C GLU A 215 2.79 -6.52 -13.56
N GLY A 216 2.71 -5.41 -12.81
CA GLY A 216 2.28 -5.38 -11.41
C GLY A 216 0.76 -5.23 -11.25
N SER A 217 0.26 -5.47 -10.04
CA SER A 217 -1.11 -5.13 -9.64
C SER A 217 -1.20 -3.70 -9.08
N ALA A 218 -2.38 -3.09 -9.13
CA ALA A 218 -2.67 -1.88 -8.37
C ALA A 218 -2.85 -2.24 -6.87
N TYR A 219 -2.20 -1.50 -5.98
CA TYR A 219 -2.30 -1.65 -4.53
C TYR A 219 -2.83 -0.37 -3.91
N PHE A 220 -2.94 -0.34 -2.58
CA PHE A 220 -3.29 0.85 -1.81
C PHE A 220 -4.63 1.51 -2.21
N LEU A 221 -5.58 0.71 -2.69
CA LEU A 221 -6.85 1.19 -3.25
C LEU A 221 -7.66 2.01 -2.25
N SER A 222 -7.59 1.55 -1.00
CA SER A 222 -8.30 2.03 0.16
C SER A 222 -7.71 3.38 0.63
N LEU A 223 -6.38 3.44 0.66
CA LEU A 223 -5.61 4.64 0.88
C LEU A 223 -5.85 5.71 -0.19
N ILE A 224 -5.82 5.35 -1.47
CA ILE A 224 -6.03 6.28 -2.59
C ILE A 224 -7.42 6.91 -2.50
N THR A 225 -8.44 6.09 -2.23
CA THR A 225 -9.80 6.59 -2.02
C THR A 225 -9.84 7.58 -0.85
N SER A 226 -9.16 7.25 0.25
CA SER A 226 -9.11 8.10 1.45
C SER A 226 -8.39 9.44 1.22
N LEU A 227 -7.26 9.44 0.49
CA LEU A 227 -6.52 10.66 0.13
C LEU A 227 -7.37 11.61 -0.73
N HIS A 228 -8.26 11.08 -1.56
CA HIS A 228 -9.17 11.96 -2.31
C HIS A 228 -10.20 12.66 -1.41
N PHE A 229 -10.51 12.14 -0.23
CA PHE A 229 -11.48 12.75 0.70
C PHE A 229 -10.85 13.55 1.85
N THR A 230 -9.53 13.58 1.97
CA THR A 230 -8.82 14.57 2.80
C THR A 230 -8.85 15.96 2.18
#